data_AF-A0A7S7UB18-F1
#
_entry.id   AF-A0A7S7UB18-F1
#
_cell.length_a   1.000
_cell.length_b   1.000
_cell.length_c   1.000
_cell.angle_alpha   90.00
_cell.angle_beta   90.00
_cell.angle_gamma   90.00
#
_symmetry.space_group_name_H-M   'P 1'
#
loop_
_entity.id
_entity.type
_entity.pdbx_description
1 polymer ?
#
loop_
_entity_poly.entity_id
_entity_poly.type
_entity_poly.pdbx_seq_one_letter_code
_entity_poly.pdbx_strand_id
1 'polypeptide(L)'
;MSNWIDSGGDEPRLYSARPTICETQRRRTGRPTRWRSAASVACALALITLVAPLGHARDRGQFVNTSAELKAWFDGLRSGKGPCCSDADGSAISDSDWESKDGHYRVRIPRLGYVIEGKEQELVWVDVPEDAVISEPNRVGRTMVWPIYGYMGVSIRCFMPGSMT
;
A
#
# COMPACT_ATOMS: atom_id res chain seq x y z
N MET A 1 26.25 12.72 0.13
CA MET A 1 24.96 12.85 0.85
C MET A 1 23.91 13.13 -0.21
N SER A 2 23.18 12.12 -0.64
CA SER A 2 22.06 12.31 -1.57
C SER A 2 20.81 12.48 -0.74
N ASN A 3 20.19 13.65 -0.77
CA ASN A 3 18.89 13.82 -0.13
C ASN A 3 17.91 12.85 -0.80
N TRP A 4 17.15 12.12 0.01
CA TRP A 4 15.88 11.48 -0.37
C TRP A 4 15.06 12.40 -1.28
N ILE A 5 15.07 13.70 -0.96
CA ILE A 5 14.22 14.73 -1.56
C ILE A 5 14.61 14.98 -3.03
N ASP A 6 15.90 14.85 -3.35
CA ASP A 6 16.47 15.00 -4.70
C ASP A 6 16.62 13.66 -5.44
N SER A 7 16.47 12.50 -4.76
CA SER A 7 16.79 11.17 -5.32
C SER A 7 15.64 10.15 -5.28
N GLY A 8 14.49 10.50 -4.68
CA GLY A 8 13.29 9.67 -4.59
C GLY A 8 12.42 9.68 -5.86
N GLY A 9 13.06 9.51 -7.02
CA GLY A 9 12.43 9.46 -8.34
C GLY A 9 12.13 8.04 -8.85
N ASP A 10 12.01 7.06 -7.95
CA ASP A 10 11.53 5.74 -8.34
C ASP A 10 10.00 5.78 -8.41
N GLU A 11 9.51 5.78 -9.65
CA GLU A 11 8.22 5.21 -10.09
C GLU A 11 7.77 4.07 -9.16
N PRO A 12 6.48 3.96 -8.79
CA PRO A 12 6.03 2.90 -7.90
C PRO A 12 6.58 1.56 -8.39
N ARG A 13 7.45 0.91 -7.62
CA ARG A 13 8.08 -0.36 -8.06
C ARG A 13 7.06 -1.48 -7.94
N LEU A 14 6.32 -1.61 -9.03
CA LEU A 14 5.27 -2.56 -9.33
C LEU A 14 5.84 -4.00 -9.33
N TYR A 15 5.04 -4.95 -8.87
CA TYR A 15 5.47 -6.35 -8.75
C TYR A 15 5.72 -6.97 -10.13
N SER A 16 6.66 -7.91 -10.24
CA SER A 16 6.84 -8.72 -11.46
C SER A 16 6.26 -10.12 -11.24
N ALA A 17 5.13 -10.40 -11.92
CA ALA A 17 4.44 -11.68 -11.79
C ALA A 17 4.91 -12.68 -12.87
N ARG A 18 5.55 -13.78 -12.44
CA ARG A 18 5.64 -15.00 -13.27
C ARG A 18 4.39 -15.86 -13.04
N PRO A 19 3.81 -16.50 -14.07
CA PRO A 19 2.60 -17.30 -13.92
C PRO A 19 2.88 -18.61 -13.18
N THR A 20 2.21 -18.83 -12.04
CA THR A 20 2.22 -20.11 -11.31
C THR A 20 0.92 -20.87 -11.55
N ILE A 21 1.04 -22.06 -12.15
CA ILE A 21 -0.07 -23.02 -12.26
C ILE A 21 -0.37 -23.58 -10.86
N CYS A 22 -1.62 -23.46 -10.41
CA CYS A 22 -2.04 -23.90 -9.08
C CYS A 22 -2.84 -25.21 -9.16
N GLU A 23 -2.18 -26.34 -8.89
CA GLU A 23 -2.82 -27.65 -8.90
C GLU A 23 -3.58 -27.92 -7.58
N THR A 24 -4.88 -28.20 -7.66
CA THR A 24 -5.76 -28.31 -6.48
C THR A 24 -5.94 -29.76 -6.02
N GLN A 25 -5.21 -30.20 -4.99
CA GLN A 25 -5.51 -31.47 -4.31
C GLN A 25 -6.57 -31.33 -3.21
N ARG A 26 -7.71 -32.02 -3.38
CA ARG A 26 -8.68 -32.25 -2.28
C ARG A 26 -8.17 -33.34 -1.33
N ARG A 27 -8.14 -33.06 -0.01
CA ARG A 27 -8.09 -34.08 1.04
C ARG A 27 -9.41 -34.15 1.80
N ARG A 28 -9.93 -35.37 2.01
CA ARG A 28 -11.12 -35.63 2.85
C ARG A 28 -10.74 -35.64 4.32
N THR A 29 -11.63 -35.16 5.19
CA THR A 29 -11.46 -35.13 6.65
C THR A 29 -12.32 -36.17 7.37
N GLY A 30 -11.81 -36.73 8.47
CA GLY A 30 -12.53 -37.60 9.40
C GLY A 30 -12.28 -37.21 10.85
N ARG A 31 -13.24 -37.42 11.75
CA ARG A 31 -13.24 -36.88 13.14
C ARG A 31 -13.83 -37.91 14.12
N PRO A 32 -13.25 -38.06 15.34
CA PRO A 32 -13.93 -37.62 16.57
C PRO A 32 -13.09 -36.56 17.31
N THR A 33 -13.55 -35.66 18.19
CA THR A 33 -14.82 -35.49 18.94
C THR A 33 -14.89 -36.20 20.30
N ARG A 34 -13.96 -35.90 21.23
CA ARG A 34 -14.29 -35.33 22.57
C ARG A 34 -13.08 -35.00 23.48
N TRP A 35 -11.95 -35.70 23.39
CA TRP A 35 -10.75 -35.38 24.20
C TRP A 35 -9.95 -34.16 23.70
N ARG A 36 -10.36 -33.58 22.56
CA ARG A 36 -9.53 -32.69 21.76
C ARG A 36 -9.54 -31.22 22.22
N SER A 37 -10.45 -30.79 23.09
CA SER A 37 -10.66 -29.35 23.34
C SER A 37 -9.44 -28.65 23.94
N ALA A 38 -8.89 -29.14 25.06
CA ALA A 38 -7.72 -28.51 25.70
C ALA A 38 -6.45 -28.62 24.83
N ALA A 39 -6.16 -29.81 24.30
CA ALA A 39 -5.01 -30.03 23.42
C ALA A 39 -5.11 -29.24 22.10
N SER A 40 -6.30 -29.07 21.53
CA SER A 40 -6.51 -28.27 20.33
C SER A 40 -6.46 -26.77 20.60
N VAL A 41 -6.82 -26.30 21.80
CA VAL A 41 -6.62 -24.90 22.21
C VAL A 41 -5.14 -24.62 22.42
N ALA A 42 -4.41 -25.49 23.14
CA ALA A 42 -2.96 -25.35 23.30
C ALA A 42 -2.22 -25.40 21.96
N CYS A 43 -2.61 -26.31 21.05
CA CYS A 43 -2.03 -26.39 19.71
C CYS A 43 -2.41 -25.19 18.84
N ALA A 44 -3.64 -24.66 18.93
CA ALA A 44 -4.03 -23.44 18.23
C ALA A 44 -3.29 -22.20 18.75
N LEU A 45 -3.11 -22.06 20.07
CA LEU A 45 -2.32 -20.99 20.67
C LEU A 45 -0.84 -21.07 20.24
N ALA A 46 -0.25 -22.28 20.25
CA ALA A 46 1.10 -22.50 19.76
C ALA A 46 1.26 -22.11 18.27
N LEU A 47 0.28 -22.48 17.43
CA LEU A 47 0.25 -22.08 16.02
C LEU A 47 0.10 -20.56 15.85
N ILE A 48 -0.73 -19.88 16.65
CA ILE A 48 -0.87 -18.42 16.63
C ILE A 48 0.45 -17.75 17.02
N THR A 49 1.13 -18.22 18.08
CA THR A 49 2.44 -17.67 18.47
C THR A 49 3.52 -17.91 17.42
N LEU A 50 3.44 -18.99 16.65
CA LEU A 50 4.40 -19.31 15.58
C LEU A 50 4.17 -18.46 14.31
N VAL A 51 2.94 -18.01 14.07
CA VAL A 51 2.54 -17.23 12.89
C VAL A 51 2.60 -15.71 13.14
N ALA A 52 2.45 -15.26 14.38
CA ALA A 52 2.54 -13.85 14.77
C ALA A 52 3.75 -13.06 14.20
N PRO A 53 5.01 -13.57 14.19
CA PRO A 53 6.14 -12.83 13.64
C PRO A 53 6.15 -12.71 12.11
N LEU A 54 5.22 -13.34 11.37
CA LEU A 54 5.14 -13.18 9.91
C LEU A 54 4.59 -11.81 9.50
N GLY A 55 4.01 -11.04 10.44
CA GLY A 55 3.55 -9.66 10.26
C GLY A 55 4.68 -8.63 10.25
N HIS A 56 5.80 -8.89 9.56
CA HIS A 56 6.83 -7.87 9.36
C HIS A 56 6.34 -6.83 8.34
N ALA A 57 6.08 -5.61 8.82
CA ALA A 57 5.95 -4.44 7.94
C ALA A 57 7.22 -4.31 7.10
N ARG A 58 7.09 -4.30 5.77
CA ARG A 58 8.23 -4.16 4.86
C ARG A 58 8.66 -2.70 4.78
N ASP A 59 9.62 -2.31 5.61
CA ASP A 59 10.40 -1.11 5.31
C ASP A 59 11.28 -1.42 4.08
N ARG A 60 11.06 -0.68 2.98
CA ARG A 60 11.84 -0.80 1.75
C ARG A 60 13.22 -0.13 1.87
N GLY A 61 13.61 0.32 3.06
CA GLY A 61 14.83 1.09 3.31
C GLY A 61 14.73 2.52 2.78
N GLN A 62 13.55 2.96 2.35
CA GLN A 62 13.34 4.30 1.78
C GLN A 62 13.71 5.36 2.84
N PHE A 63 13.31 5.14 4.09
CA PHE A 63 13.43 6.11 5.19
C PHE A 63 14.77 6.08 5.96
N VAL A 64 15.78 5.31 5.53
CA VAL A 64 17.03 5.13 6.31
C VAL A 64 17.84 6.40 6.55
N ASN A 65 17.63 7.44 5.71
CA ASN A 65 18.28 8.75 5.83
C ASN A 65 17.30 9.86 6.27
N THR A 66 16.12 9.49 6.77
CA THR A 66 15.05 10.43 7.16
C THR A 66 15.08 10.69 8.67
N SER A 67 14.73 11.91 9.11
CA SER A 67 14.65 12.22 10.54
C SER A 67 13.55 11.42 11.22
N ALA A 68 13.77 11.06 12.49
CA ALA A 68 12.78 10.31 13.27
C ALA A 68 11.42 11.02 13.37
N GLU A 69 11.42 12.36 13.40
CA GLU A 69 10.19 13.16 13.38
C GLU A 69 9.43 13.04 12.05
N LEU A 70 10.12 13.17 10.91
CA LEU A 70 9.45 13.07 9.60
C LEU A 70 8.94 11.64 9.35
N LYS A 71 9.67 10.62 9.84
CA LYS A 71 9.17 9.24 9.85
C LYS A 71 7.93 9.08 10.73
N ALA A 72 7.96 9.56 11.98
CA ALA A 72 6.81 9.45 12.88
C ALA A 72 5.57 10.18 12.36
N TRP A 73 5.75 11.33 11.70
CA TRP A 73 4.67 12.01 10.97
C TRP A 73 4.14 11.15 9.82
N PHE A 74 5.00 10.59 8.96
CA PHE A 74 4.58 9.76 7.84
C PHE A 74 3.84 8.48 8.27
N ASP A 75 4.35 7.81 9.32
CA ASP A 75 3.74 6.62 9.92
C ASP A 75 2.38 6.95 10.59
N GLY A 76 2.17 8.20 11.01
CA GLY A 76 0.93 8.70 11.60
C GLY A 76 -0.17 9.11 10.60
N LEU A 77 0.17 9.25 9.31
CA LEU A 77 -0.75 9.77 8.30
C LEU A 77 -2.04 8.94 8.18
N ARG A 78 -3.17 9.65 8.13
CA ARG A 78 -4.51 9.08 8.02
C ARG A 78 -5.45 9.97 7.22
N SER A 79 -6.36 9.34 6.51
CA SER A 79 -7.51 9.98 5.87
C SER A 79 -8.80 9.64 6.64
N GLY A 80 -9.96 10.08 6.15
CA GLY A 80 -11.27 9.64 6.64
C GLY A 80 -11.46 8.12 6.58
N LYS A 81 -10.77 7.45 5.65
CA LYS A 81 -10.71 5.97 5.53
C LYS A 81 -9.83 5.28 6.58
N GLY A 82 -9.07 6.02 7.39
CA GLY A 82 -8.15 5.48 8.41
C GLY A 82 -6.67 5.64 8.07
N PRO A 83 -5.75 4.93 8.74
CA PRO A 83 -4.29 5.04 8.55
C PRO A 83 -3.84 4.75 7.12
N CYS A 84 -2.92 5.51 6.53
CA CYS A 84 -2.57 5.34 5.12
C CYS A 84 -1.73 4.09 4.85
N CYS A 85 -0.80 3.79 5.77
CA CYS A 85 0.16 2.68 5.65
C CYS A 85 -0.37 1.33 6.16
N SER A 86 -1.69 1.17 6.39
CA SER A 86 -2.28 -0.13 6.78
C SER A 86 -2.45 -1.09 5.61
N ASP A 87 -2.85 -0.57 4.45
CA ASP A 87 -3.35 -1.36 3.31
C ASP A 87 -2.66 -1.05 1.98
N ALA A 88 -1.88 0.04 1.92
CA ALA A 88 -1.27 0.56 0.69
C ALA A 88 0.11 1.17 0.97
N ASP A 89 0.99 1.09 -0.03
CA ASP A 89 2.26 1.83 -0.05
C ASP A 89 2.01 3.23 -0.64
N GLY A 90 2.65 4.25 -0.07
CA GLY A 90 2.57 5.63 -0.58
C GLY A 90 3.64 5.90 -1.64
N SER A 91 3.25 6.50 -2.76
CA SER A 91 4.16 6.91 -3.84
C SER A 91 3.99 8.40 -4.18
N ALA A 92 5.10 9.05 -4.51
CA ALA A 92 5.10 10.43 -5.01
C ALA A 92 4.81 10.45 -6.51
N ILE A 93 3.96 11.35 -6.98
CA ILE A 93 3.63 11.51 -8.42
C ILE A 93 4.19 12.82 -9.00
N SER A 94 4.12 12.99 -10.32
CA SER A 94 4.45 14.25 -11.00
C SER A 94 3.33 15.26 -10.84
N ASP A 95 3.62 16.55 -10.91
CA ASP A 95 2.60 17.60 -10.96
C ASP A 95 1.79 17.62 -12.27
N SER A 96 2.22 16.84 -13.27
CA SER A 96 1.44 16.52 -14.47
C SER A 96 0.54 15.28 -14.34
N ASP A 97 0.68 14.54 -13.22
CA ASP A 97 -0.08 13.32 -12.92
C ASP A 97 -1.19 13.56 -11.89
N TRP A 98 -1.53 14.80 -11.58
CA TRP A 98 -2.71 15.13 -10.78
C TRP A 98 -3.34 16.45 -11.23
N GLU A 99 -4.63 16.59 -10.96
CA GLU A 99 -5.35 17.84 -11.15
C GLU A 99 -6.28 18.11 -9.96
N SER A 100 -6.57 19.38 -9.70
CA SER A 100 -7.67 19.79 -8.82
C SER A 100 -8.71 20.55 -9.63
N LYS A 101 -9.98 20.23 -9.41
CA LYS A 101 -11.11 20.85 -10.09
C LYS A 101 -12.30 20.91 -9.15
N ASP A 102 -12.86 22.10 -9.00
CA ASP A 102 -14.07 22.36 -8.20
C ASP A 102 -13.99 21.84 -6.74
N GLY A 103 -12.78 21.80 -6.17
CA GLY A 103 -12.52 21.27 -4.81
C GLY A 103 -12.25 19.76 -4.74
N HIS A 104 -12.44 19.03 -5.84
CA HIS A 104 -12.11 17.61 -5.96
C HIS A 104 -10.73 17.41 -6.61
N TYR A 105 -10.13 16.23 -6.40
CA TYR A 105 -8.85 15.88 -6.97
C TYR A 105 -8.96 14.65 -7.88
N ARG A 106 -8.08 14.59 -8.88
CA ARG A 106 -7.86 13.41 -9.73
C ARG A 106 -6.38 13.12 -9.82
N VAL A 107 -6.06 11.84 -9.92
CA VAL A 107 -4.68 11.36 -10.08
C VAL A 107 -4.57 10.44 -11.29
N ARG A 108 -3.48 10.55 -12.03
CA ARG A 108 -3.10 9.70 -13.15
C ARG A 108 -2.07 8.70 -12.67
N ILE A 109 -2.46 7.43 -12.57
CA ILE A 109 -1.64 6.36 -11.99
C ILE A 109 -1.74 5.09 -12.83
N PRO A 110 -0.79 4.14 -12.72
CA PRO A 110 -0.90 2.86 -13.41
C PRO A 110 -2.23 2.18 -13.14
N ARG A 111 -2.79 1.49 -14.15
CA ARG A 111 -4.03 0.72 -14.00
C ARG A 111 -3.85 -0.54 -13.14
N LEU A 112 -2.63 -1.05 -13.04
CA LEU A 112 -2.28 -2.32 -12.39
C LEU A 112 -1.12 -2.11 -11.40
N GLY A 113 -1.13 -2.88 -10.31
CA GLY A 113 -0.07 -2.92 -9.29
C GLY A 113 1.17 -3.75 -9.65
N TYR A 114 1.31 -4.15 -10.92
CA TYR A 114 2.37 -5.00 -11.42
C TYR A 114 2.77 -4.61 -12.86
N VAL A 115 4.05 -4.78 -13.21
CA VAL A 115 4.55 -4.61 -14.58
C VAL A 115 4.33 -5.90 -15.35
N ILE A 116 3.95 -5.79 -16.62
CA ILE A 116 3.96 -6.92 -17.57
C ILE A 116 5.19 -6.73 -18.45
N GLU A 117 6.11 -7.70 -18.42
CA GLU A 117 7.35 -7.65 -19.20
C GLU A 117 7.07 -7.46 -20.70
N GLY A 118 7.74 -6.49 -21.32
CA GLY A 118 7.53 -6.12 -22.73
C GLY A 118 6.26 -5.31 -23.03
N LYS A 119 5.56 -4.78 -22.01
CA LYS A 119 4.43 -3.86 -22.20
C LYS A 119 4.61 -2.56 -21.41
N GLU A 120 4.28 -1.45 -22.06
CA GLU A 120 4.09 -0.17 -21.38
C GLU A 120 2.87 -0.23 -20.45
N GLN A 121 2.88 0.60 -19.41
CA GLN A 121 1.81 0.67 -18.43
C GLN A 121 0.73 1.65 -18.91
N GLU A 122 -0.52 1.20 -18.94
CA GLU A 122 -1.65 2.09 -19.12
C GLU A 122 -1.84 2.92 -17.84
N LEU A 123 -1.61 4.24 -17.94
CA LEU A 123 -1.98 5.18 -16.90
C LEU A 123 -3.46 5.55 -17.05
N VAL A 124 -4.19 5.57 -15.94
CA VAL A 124 -5.62 5.92 -15.89
C VAL A 124 -5.85 7.08 -14.92
N TRP A 125 -6.76 7.98 -15.27
CA TRP A 125 -7.26 9.00 -14.36
C TRP A 125 -8.26 8.40 -13.38
N VAL A 126 -8.06 8.68 -12.10
CA VAL A 126 -8.85 8.17 -10.98
C VAL A 126 -9.31 9.35 -10.14
N ASP A 127 -10.63 9.49 -9.95
CA ASP A 127 -11.20 10.45 -9.00
C ASP A 127 -10.76 10.09 -7.57
N VAL A 128 -10.28 11.08 -6.82
CA VAL A 128 -9.91 10.94 -5.41
C VAL A 128 -11.17 11.19 -4.56
N PRO A 129 -11.66 10.20 -3.79
CA PRO A 129 -12.77 10.42 -2.88
C PRO A 129 -12.40 11.41 -1.77
N GLU A 130 -13.33 12.26 -1.35
CA GLU A 130 -13.09 13.30 -0.33
C GLU A 130 -12.55 12.72 0.99
N ASP A 131 -13.08 11.56 1.40
CA ASP A 131 -12.64 10.82 2.59
C ASP A 131 -11.25 10.17 2.45
N ALA A 132 -10.66 10.17 1.26
CA ALA A 132 -9.27 9.78 1.03
C ALA A 132 -8.29 10.97 1.14
N VAL A 133 -8.75 12.22 1.10
CA VAL A 133 -7.88 13.39 1.20
C VAL A 133 -7.34 13.52 2.63
N ILE A 134 -6.02 13.67 2.77
CA ILE A 134 -5.36 13.93 4.05
C ILE A 134 -5.44 15.43 4.36
N SER A 135 -5.92 15.77 5.56
CA SER A 135 -6.03 17.15 6.04
C SER A 135 -4.77 17.71 6.73
N GLU A 136 -3.78 16.86 7.01
CA GLU A 136 -2.51 17.29 7.59
C GLU A 136 -1.64 18.07 6.59
N PRO A 137 -0.86 19.06 7.05
CA PRO A 137 0.08 19.79 6.20
C PRO A 137 1.10 18.86 5.54
N ASN A 138 1.28 19.00 4.22
CA ASN A 138 2.24 18.21 3.47
C ASN A 138 3.68 18.64 3.77
N ARG A 139 4.38 17.87 4.61
CA ARG A 139 5.80 18.11 4.96
C ARG A 139 6.80 17.68 3.88
N VAL A 140 6.35 16.98 2.84
CA VAL A 140 7.18 16.51 1.71
C VAL A 140 7.13 17.49 0.53
N GLY A 141 6.11 18.34 0.46
CA GLY A 141 5.88 19.31 -0.63
C GLY A 141 5.35 18.69 -1.93
N ARG A 142 5.79 17.48 -2.28
CA ARG A 142 5.29 16.73 -3.46
C ARG A 142 3.95 16.07 -3.20
N THR A 143 3.15 15.90 -4.26
CA THR A 143 1.89 15.14 -4.20
C THR A 143 2.15 13.65 -3.97
N MET A 144 1.45 13.08 -2.98
CA MET A 144 1.56 11.67 -2.59
C MET A 144 0.23 10.95 -2.73
N VAL A 145 0.26 9.72 -3.21
CA VAL A 145 -0.92 8.86 -3.40
C VAL A 145 -0.67 7.46 -2.85
N TRP A 146 -1.69 6.88 -2.21
CA TRP A 146 -1.71 5.50 -1.72
C TRP A 146 -2.77 4.71 -2.51
N PRO A 147 -2.40 4.07 -3.64
CA PRO A 147 -3.32 3.28 -4.44
C PRO A 147 -3.51 1.87 -3.89
N ILE A 148 -4.76 1.40 -3.83
CA ILE A 148 -5.12 0.00 -3.62
C ILE A 148 -5.57 -0.59 -4.96
N TYR A 149 -4.82 -1.59 -5.44
CA TYR A 149 -5.14 -2.36 -6.64
C TYR A 149 -5.97 -3.60 -6.27
N GLY A 150 -7.21 -3.66 -6.72
CA GLY A 150 -8.11 -4.78 -6.51
C GLY A 150 -8.72 -5.31 -7.81
N TYR A 151 -9.53 -6.37 -7.69
CA TYR A 151 -10.29 -6.93 -8.81
C TYR A 151 -11.22 -5.92 -9.49
N MET A 152 -11.76 -4.97 -8.72
CA MET A 152 -12.63 -3.89 -9.21
C MET A 152 -11.86 -2.72 -9.85
N GLY A 153 -10.53 -2.82 -9.99
CA GLY A 153 -9.65 -1.76 -10.46
C GLY A 153 -8.84 -1.11 -9.33
N VAL A 154 -8.29 0.07 -9.63
CA VAL A 154 -7.51 0.86 -8.67
C VAL A 154 -8.41 1.84 -7.90
N SER A 155 -8.14 2.02 -6.61
CA SER A 155 -8.86 2.93 -5.73
C SER A 155 -7.91 3.69 -4.81
N ILE A 156 -8.28 4.89 -4.37
CA ILE A 156 -7.40 5.75 -3.57
C ILE A 156 -7.70 5.59 -2.07
N ARG A 157 -6.69 5.14 -1.32
CA ARG A 157 -6.73 4.95 0.15
C ARG A 157 -6.44 6.24 0.90
N CYS A 158 -5.42 6.94 0.43
CA CYS A 158 -5.01 8.26 0.88
C CYS A 158 -4.47 9.08 -0.29
N PHE A 159 -4.68 10.38 -0.22
CA PHE A 159 -4.13 11.38 -1.14
C PHE A 159 -3.69 12.59 -0.33
N MET A 160 -2.46 13.06 -0.58
CA MET A 160 -1.94 14.30 -0.01
C MET A 160 -1.57 15.23 -1.16
N PRO A 161 -2.27 16.36 -1.35
CA PRO A 161 -1.93 17.32 -2.39
C PRO A 161 -0.54 17.93 -2.11
N GLY A 162 0.24 18.08 -3.17
CA GLY A 162 1.49 18.84 -3.17
C GLY A 162 1.25 20.32 -3.39
N SER A 163 2.30 21.11 -3.19
CA SER A 163 2.37 22.47 -3.73
C SER A 163 2.69 22.39 -5.22
N MET A 164 1.79 22.85 -6.09
CA MET A 164 2.07 23.00 -7.52
C MET A 164 3.13 24.10 -7.74
N THR A 165 4.41 23.71 -7.80
CA THR A 165 5.56 24.62 -7.99
C THR A 165 6.38 24.23 -9.20
#